data_AF-A0A9Q3FBG7-F1
#
_entry.id   AF-A0A9Q3FBG7-F1
#
_cell.length_a   1.000
_cell.length_b   1.000
_cell.length_c   1.000
_cell.angle_alpha   90.00
_cell.angle_beta   90.00
_cell.angle_gamma   90.00
#
_symmetry.space_group_name_H-M   'P 1'
#
loop_
_entity.id
_entity.type
_entity.pdbx_description
1 polymer ?
#
loop_
_entity_poly.entity_id
_entity_poly.type
_entity_poly.pdbx_seq_one_letter_code
_entity_poly.pdbx_strand_id
1 'polypeptide(L)'
;MVLCSRMLINTLLLECHDNIYSVHLSDDRTMKRIKTCAWWQSWRKDEIEYCHSCDRCQKANKATGKRFGLMIHIKEPSTPWEVVHINWATALPPGGEKSYNSGLLLV
;
A
#
# COMPACT_ATOMS: atom_id res chain seq x y z
N MET A 1 -0.84 -28.67 17.56
CA MET A 1 -0.25 -29.82 16.82
C MET A 1 1.21 -29.50 16.51
N VAL A 2 2.14 -30.46 16.63
CA VAL A 2 3.55 -30.25 16.23
C VAL A 2 3.74 -30.79 14.81
N LEU A 3 4.29 -29.96 13.92
CA LEU A 3 4.53 -30.33 12.52
C LEU A 3 6.03 -30.47 12.26
N CYS A 4 6.42 -31.58 11.61
CA CYS A 4 7.79 -31.81 11.15
C CYS A 4 7.90 -31.93 9.63
N SER A 5 6.80 -32.23 8.92
CA SER A 5 6.78 -32.35 7.46
C SER A 5 6.66 -30.99 6.80
N ARG A 6 7.57 -30.69 5.86
CA ARG A 6 7.51 -29.43 5.11
C ARG A 6 6.26 -29.31 4.25
N MET A 7 5.75 -30.43 3.74
CA MET A 7 4.50 -30.43 2.97
C MET A 7 3.33 -29.94 3.81
N LEU A 8 3.19 -30.45 5.04
CA LEU A 8 2.11 -30.04 5.95
C LEU A 8 2.24 -28.58 6.38
N ILE A 9 3.47 -28.11 6.59
CA ILE A 9 3.75 -26.70 6.90
C ILE A 9 3.28 -25.81 5.74
N ASN A 10 3.65 -26.13 4.50
CA ASN A 10 3.26 -25.36 3.32
C ASN A 10 1.74 -25.35 3.12
N THR A 11 1.06 -26.50 3.31
CA THR A 11 -0.40 -26.56 3.25
C THR A 11 -1.05 -25.68 4.32
N LEU A 12 -0.53 -25.71 5.55
CA LEU A 12 -1.07 -24.88 6.63
C LEU A 12 -0.89 -23.38 6.33
N LEU A 13 0.28 -22.97 5.82
CA LEU A 13 0.55 -21.58 5.45
C LEU A 13 -0.43 -21.09 4.37
N LEU A 14 -0.64 -21.91 3.34
CA LEU A 14 -1.61 -21.64 2.27
C LEU A 14 -3.04 -21.52 2.81
N GLU A 15 -3.44 -22.42 3.69
CA GLU A 15 -4.77 -22.36 4.31
C GLU A 15 -4.96 -21.13 5.20
N CYS A 16 -3.90 -20.72 5.92
CA CYS A 16 -3.98 -19.60 6.83
C CYS A 16 -3.95 -18.24 6.12
N HIS A 17 -3.27 -18.13 4.97
CA HIS A 17 -3.07 -16.87 4.25
C HIS A 17 -3.93 -16.77 2.97
N ASP A 18 -3.85 -17.74 2.06
CA ASP A 18 -4.39 -17.67 0.69
C ASP A 18 -5.82 -18.22 0.54
N ASN A 19 -6.30 -19.00 1.51
CA ASN A 19 -7.66 -19.54 1.47
C ASN A 19 -8.69 -18.40 1.26
N ILE A 20 -9.76 -18.69 0.52
CA ILE A 20 -10.86 -17.76 0.24
C ILE A 20 -11.46 -17.15 1.51
N TYR A 21 -11.47 -17.91 2.62
CA TYR A 21 -11.94 -17.44 3.92
C TYR A 21 -10.90 -16.60 4.68
N SER A 22 -9.62 -16.68 4.29
CA SER A 22 -8.51 -15.91 4.85
C SER A 22 -8.37 -14.55 4.17
N VAL A 23 -8.76 -14.42 2.89
CA VAL A 23 -8.72 -13.16 2.14
C VAL A 23 -7.34 -12.48 2.27
N HIS A 24 -6.25 -13.24 2.10
CA HIS A 24 -4.89 -12.70 2.15
C HIS A 24 -4.62 -11.88 3.42
N LEU A 25 -4.84 -12.52 4.59
CA LEU A 25 -4.63 -11.90 5.90
C LEU A 25 -3.27 -11.22 6.00
N SER A 26 -3.24 -10.08 6.70
CA SER A 26 -1.98 -9.44 7.10
C SER A 26 -1.12 -10.41 7.92
N ASP A 27 0.21 -10.26 7.87
CA ASP A 27 1.19 -11.02 8.68
C ASP A 27 0.68 -11.24 10.12
N ASP A 28 0.38 -10.16 10.85
CA ASP A 28 -0.12 -10.26 12.24
C ASP A 28 -1.35 -11.15 12.43
N ARG A 29 -2.24 -11.22 11.44
CA ARG A 29 -3.47 -12.04 11.49
C ARG A 29 -3.17 -13.48 11.08
N THR A 30 -2.34 -13.69 10.06
CA THR A 30 -1.86 -15.02 9.65
C THR A 30 -1.10 -15.69 10.79
N MET A 31 -0.16 -14.96 11.40
CA MET A 31 0.62 -15.37 12.58
C MET A 31 -0.28 -15.77 13.77
N LYS A 32 -1.31 -14.98 14.10
CA LYS A 32 -2.27 -15.34 15.16
C LYS A 32 -3.01 -16.64 14.84
N ARG A 33 -3.40 -16.85 13.59
CA ARG A 33 -4.10 -18.07 13.17
C ARG A 33 -3.20 -19.29 13.27
N ILE A 34 -1.98 -19.21 12.73
CA ILE A 34 -1.01 -20.31 12.78
C ILE A 34 -0.72 -20.73 14.22
N LYS A 35 -0.54 -19.76 15.13
CA LYS A 35 -0.35 -20.02 16.57
C LYS A 35 -1.45 -20.88 17.21
N THR A 36 -2.68 -20.81 16.71
CA THR A 36 -3.80 -21.61 17.24
C THR A 36 -3.84 -23.03 16.68
N CYS A 37 -3.27 -23.26 15.49
CA CYS A 37 -3.37 -24.53 14.79
C CYS A 37 -2.16 -25.44 15.06
N ALA A 38 -0.95 -24.93 14.90
CA ALA A 38 0.25 -25.74 14.91
C ALA A 38 1.51 -24.99 15.35
N TRP A 39 2.55 -25.77 15.64
CA TRP A 39 3.87 -25.29 16.01
C TRP A 39 4.97 -26.13 15.34
N TRP A 40 6.07 -25.49 14.94
CA TRP A 40 7.31 -26.12 14.44
C TRP A 40 8.50 -25.19 14.70
N GLN A 41 9.74 -25.66 14.57
CA GLN A 41 10.93 -24.93 15.03
C GLN A 41 11.11 -23.53 14.41
N SER A 42 10.87 -23.40 13.10
CA SER A 42 11.06 -22.16 12.32
C SER A 42 9.75 -21.43 12.01
N TRP A 43 8.67 -21.68 12.76
CA TRP A 43 7.32 -21.31 12.35
C TRP A 43 7.09 -19.83 12.07
N ARG A 44 7.68 -18.97 12.90
CA ARG A 44 7.55 -17.53 12.71
C ARG A 44 8.32 -17.02 11.49
N LYS A 45 9.48 -17.60 11.21
CA LYS A 45 10.29 -17.23 10.04
C LYS A 45 9.57 -17.66 8.76
N ASP A 46 9.07 -18.89 8.73
CA ASP A 46 8.36 -19.44 7.58
C ASP A 46 7.07 -18.67 7.27
N GLU A 47 6.33 -18.24 8.30
CA GLU A 47 5.12 -17.44 8.15
C GLU A 47 5.40 -16.06 7.52
N ILE A 48 6.38 -15.34 8.04
CA ILE A 48 6.81 -14.04 7.50
C ILE A 48 7.28 -14.21 6.04
N GLU A 49 8.18 -15.16 5.77
CA GLU A 49 8.68 -15.40 4.41
C GLU A 49 7.53 -15.75 3.44
N TYR A 50 6.56 -16.53 3.89
CA TYR A 50 5.40 -16.88 3.09
C TYR A 50 4.53 -15.66 2.75
N CYS A 51 4.13 -14.85 3.75
CA CYS A 51 3.35 -13.64 3.51
C CYS A 51 4.09 -12.61 2.64
N HIS A 52 5.41 -12.48 2.82
CA HIS A 52 6.25 -11.61 2.00
C HIS A 52 6.41 -12.11 0.55
N SER A 53 6.31 -13.42 0.32
CA SER A 53 6.34 -14.00 -1.03
C SER A 53 5.03 -13.89 -1.81
N CYS A 54 3.92 -13.51 -1.15
CA CYS A 54 2.61 -13.43 -1.79
C CYS A 54 2.49 -12.22 -2.74
N ASP A 55 2.54 -12.49 -4.05
CA ASP A 55 2.47 -11.46 -5.12
C ASP A 55 1.23 -10.55 -5.01
N ARG A 56 0.07 -11.12 -4.67
CA ARG A 56 -1.18 -10.35 -4.49
C ARG A 56 -1.06 -9.34 -3.36
N CYS A 57 -0.53 -9.78 -2.21
CA CYS A 57 -0.31 -8.90 -1.06
C CYS A 57 0.71 -7.82 -1.37
N GLN A 58 1.82 -8.17 -2.02
CA GLN A 58 2.89 -7.20 -2.35
C GLN A 58 2.41 -6.14 -3.35
N LYS A 59 1.50 -6.49 -4.27
CA LYS A 59 0.90 -5.54 -5.23
C LYS A 59 -0.21 -4.70 -4.61
N ALA A 60 -1.04 -5.29 -3.76
CA ALA A 60 -2.19 -4.61 -3.16
C ALA A 60 -1.78 -3.67 -2.01
N ASN A 61 -0.78 -4.07 -1.21
CA ASN A 61 -0.32 -3.27 -0.10
C ASN A 61 0.57 -2.14 -0.62
N LYS A 62 0.12 -0.90 -0.43
CA LYS A 62 1.02 0.25 -0.58
C LYS A 62 2.14 0.07 0.44
N ALA A 63 3.39 0.11 -0.03
CA ALA A 63 4.53 0.21 0.85
C ALA A 63 4.25 1.34 1.84
N THR A 64 4.17 1.01 3.13
CA THR A 64 4.11 2.02 4.17
C THR A 64 5.51 2.61 4.25
N GLY A 65 5.83 3.50 3.32
CA GLY A 65 7.07 4.25 3.32
C GLY A 65 7.20 5.05 4.61
N LYS A 66 8.37 5.67 4.81
CA LYS A 66 8.50 6.73 5.82
C LYS A 66 7.28 7.64 5.72
N ARG A 67 6.67 7.99 6.86
CA ARG A 67 5.62 9.02 6.93
C ARG A 67 6.04 10.14 5.98
N PHE A 68 5.13 10.57 5.10
CA PHE A 68 5.37 11.74 4.25
C PHE A 68 6.03 12.79 5.14
N GLY A 69 7.22 13.23 4.75
CA GLY A 69 8.00 14.18 5.54
C GLY A 69 7.17 15.43 5.82
N LEU A 70 7.64 16.26 6.76
CA LEU A 70 7.08 17.59 6.91
C LEU A 70 7.03 18.27 5.54
N MET A 71 5.92 18.93 5.24
CA MET A 71 5.74 19.68 4.00
C MET A 71 6.96 20.58 3.81
N ILE A 72 7.64 20.45 2.66
CA ILE A 72 8.81 21.29 2.37
C ILE A 72 8.33 22.73 2.33
N HIS A 73 8.90 23.57 3.20
CA HIS A 73 8.60 24.99 3.17
C HIS A 73 9.21 25.61 1.92
N ILE A 74 8.35 26.17 1.07
CA ILE A 74 8.79 26.93 -0.12
C ILE A 74 9.16 28.33 0.38
N LYS A 75 10.33 28.84 -0.05
CA LYS A 75 10.77 30.19 0.30
C LYS A 75 9.79 31.21 -0.30
N GLU A 76 9.28 32.13 0.51
CA GLU A 76 8.41 33.19 0.05
C GLU A 76 9.17 34.14 -0.91
N PRO A 77 8.56 34.50 -2.07
CA PRO A 77 9.15 35.48 -2.96
C PRO A 77 9.20 36.86 -2.30
N SER A 78 10.32 37.55 -2.46
CA SER A 78 10.59 38.88 -1.89
C SER A 78 10.23 40.04 -2.84
N THR A 79 10.13 39.76 -4.13
CA THR A 79 9.83 40.76 -5.16
C THR A 79 8.75 40.24 -6.12
N PRO A 80 7.94 41.14 -6.72
CA PRO A 80 6.98 40.75 -7.75
C PRO A 80 7.69 40.02 -8.90
N TRP A 81 7.08 38.95 -9.42
CA TRP A 81 7.59 38.13 -10.52
C TRP A 81 8.82 37.26 -10.21
N GLU A 82 9.23 37.15 -8.95
CA GLU A 82 10.35 36.27 -8.54
C GLU A 82 9.99 34.78 -8.71
N VAL A 83 8.73 34.42 -8.46
CA VAL A 83 8.21 33.07 -8.63
C VAL A 83 6.83 33.16 -9.31
N VAL A 84 6.59 32.29 -10.29
CA VAL A 84 5.29 32.13 -10.95
C VAL A 84 4.89 30.67 -10.89
N HIS A 85 3.75 30.39 -10.28
CA HIS A 85 3.13 29.08 -10.24
C HIS A 85 2.08 28.96 -11.33
N ILE A 86 2.21 27.93 -12.16
CA ILE A 86 1.31 27.69 -13.28
C ILE A 86 0.53 26.40 -13.01
N ASN A 87 -0.80 26.44 -13.10
CA ASN A 87 -1.65 25.27 -12.94
C ASN A 87 -2.79 25.23 -13.96
N TRP A 88 -3.19 24.02 -14.39
CA TRP A 88 -4.38 23.83 -15.22
C TRP A 88 -5.59 23.50 -14.33
N ALA A 89 -6.65 24.28 -14.46
CA ALA A 89 -7.98 23.89 -14.00
C ALA A 89 -8.73 23.29 -15.18
N THR A 90 -9.13 22.02 -15.08
CA THR A 90 -9.88 21.31 -16.12
C THR A 90 -11.24 20.86 -15.60
N ALA A 91 -12.11 20.41 -16.50
CA ALA A 91 -13.48 19.97 -16.20
C ALA A 91 -14.37 21.05 -15.54
N LEU A 92 -14.16 22.31 -15.91
CA LEU A 92 -15.05 23.40 -15.55
C LEU A 92 -16.35 23.31 -16.38
N PRO A 93 -17.48 23.81 -15.86
CA PRO A 93 -18.67 24.01 -16.68
C PRO A 93 -18.33 24.82 -17.94
N PRO A 94 -18.80 24.41 -19.13
CA PRO A 94 -18.50 25.15 -20.36
C PRO A 94 -19.03 26.58 -20.28
N GLY A 95 -18.19 27.55 -20.62
CA GLY A 95 -18.53 28.97 -20.48
C GLY A 95 -17.97 29.87 -21.58
N GLY A 96 -18.65 31.00 -21.80
CA GLY A 96 -18.30 32.01 -22.79
C GLY A 96 -18.69 31.63 -24.22
N GLU A 97 -18.44 32.53 -25.17
CA GLU A 97 -18.79 32.36 -26.59
C GLU A 97 -18.15 31.13 -27.24
N LYS A 98 -16.97 30.75 -26.76
CA LYS A 98 -16.19 29.62 -27.27
C LYS A 98 -16.35 28.34 -26.45
N SER A 99 -17.20 28.35 -25.41
CA SER A 99 -17.54 27.17 -24.60
C SER A 99 -16.33 26.42 -24.02
N TYR A 100 -15.37 27.16 -23.45
CA TYR A 100 -14.18 26.55 -22.83
C TYR A 100 -14.55 25.88 -21.51
N ASN A 101 -13.88 24.77 -21.19
CA ASN A 101 -14.08 23.98 -19.97
C ASN A 101 -12.78 23.83 -19.13
N SER A 102 -11.76 24.63 -19.45
CA SER A 102 -10.47 24.62 -18.80
C SER A 102 -9.82 25.99 -18.86
N GLY A 103 -8.92 26.26 -17.91
CA GLY A 103 -8.19 27.51 -17.81
C GLY A 103 -6.81 27.33 -17.20
N LEU A 104 -5.87 28.18 -17.62
CA LEU A 104 -4.53 28.27 -17.07
C LEU A 104 -4.52 29.30 -15.93
N LEU A 105 -4.19 28.86 -14.73
CA LEU A 105 -4.02 29.69 -13.54
C LEU A 105 -2.55 30.07 -13.41
N LEU A 106 -2.29 31.36 -13.25
CA LEU A 106 -0.99 31.93 -12.97
C LEU A 106 -1.09 32.60 -11.59
N VAL A 107 -0.30 32.11 -10.62
CA VAL A 107 -0.25 32.61 -9.24
C VAL A 107 1.16 33.04 -8.90
#